data_AF-A0A0F9YR10-F1
#
_entry.id   AF-A0A0F9YR10-F1
#
_cell.length_a   1.000
_cell.length_b   1.000
_cell.length_c   1.000
_cell.angle_alpha   90.00
_cell.angle_beta   90.00
_cell.angle_gamma   90.00
#
_symmetry.space_group_name_H-M   'P 1'
#
loop_
_entity.id
_entity.type
_entity.pdbx_description
1 polymer ?
#
loop_
_entity_poly.entity_id
_entity_poly.type
_entity_poly.pdbx_seq_one_letter_code
_entity_poly.pdbx_strand_id
1 'polypeptide(L)'
;MYLPLFISGFIIGVSGIFFYRKRVERDEKVKKTRYLQKKYKSTTFIYPSVYQTIILLESNEIFKKMYIILTLKKNFCLSQLLFSEQKEFVILKGYLKKKIPNFYINNIKLGNIHFGSQFCTKSPNIRNYSCFGTITKKIEEFCYKYDFAHFYGSYWPTDKKLINLSQIGDTTIFLQCNIRLLDDKSFIEDFFSCFTDIQDETSKRLELEKNKLREYIEKSREYEKKDFVEKLLDDINKNANKDVILKKKGKKKSKK
;
A
#
# COMPACT_ATOMS: atom_id res chain seq x y z
N MET A 1 -19.23 50.08 11.35
CA MET A 1 -18.09 49.29 11.85
C MET A 1 -18.41 47.80 12.14
N TYR A 2 -19.66 47.33 11.97
CA TYR A 2 -20.06 45.95 12.34
C TYR A 2 -20.03 44.92 11.20
N LEU A 3 -19.96 45.36 9.93
CA LEU A 3 -19.97 44.46 8.79
C LEU A 3 -18.78 43.48 8.77
N PRO A 4 -17.53 43.88 9.08
CA PRO A 4 -16.40 42.94 9.17
C PRO A 4 -16.56 41.93 10.31
N LEU A 5 -17.14 42.34 11.45
CA LEU A 5 -17.40 41.47 12.60
C LEU A 5 -18.51 40.45 12.29
N PHE A 6 -19.57 40.89 11.61
CA PHE A 6 -20.65 40.02 11.17
C PHE A 6 -20.17 39.00 10.13
N ILE A 7 -19.41 39.43 9.13
CA ILE A 7 -18.81 38.55 8.12
C ILE A 7 -17.88 37.54 8.79
N SER A 8 -17.03 37.98 9.71
CA SER A 8 -16.11 37.10 10.44
C SER A 8 -16.87 36.07 11.28
N GLY A 9 -17.89 36.49 12.03
CA GLY A 9 -18.74 35.61 12.82
C GLY A 9 -19.49 34.59 11.97
N PHE A 10 -20.01 35.01 10.81
CA PHE A 10 -20.65 34.12 9.85
C PHE A 10 -19.67 33.08 9.28
N ILE A 11 -18.47 33.49 8.87
CA ILE A 11 -17.43 32.59 8.37
C ILE A 11 -17.03 31.57 9.44
N ILE A 12 -16.84 32.01 10.69
CA ILE A 12 -16.52 31.13 11.83
C ILE A 12 -17.66 30.14 12.07
N GLY A 13 -18.92 30.60 12.08
CA GLY A 13 -20.09 29.75 12.29
C GLY A 13 -20.25 28.68 11.22
N VAL A 14 -20.19 29.07 9.94
CA VAL A 14 -20.29 28.13 8.81
C VAL A 14 -19.12 27.14 8.82
N SER A 15 -17.91 27.61 9.10
CA SER A 15 -16.73 26.73 9.23
C SER A 15 -16.89 25.75 10.38
N GLY A 16 -17.39 26.19 11.54
CA GLY A 16 -17.65 25.36 12.71
C GLY A 16 -18.65 24.23 12.40
N ILE A 17 -19.78 24.57 11.75
CA ILE A 17 -20.79 23.58 11.33
C ILE A 17 -20.20 22.58 10.33
N PHE A 18 -19.40 23.07 9.38
CA PHE A 18 -18.74 22.21 8.40
C PHE A 18 -17.80 21.20 9.07
N PHE A 19 -16.91 21.67 9.96
CA PHE A 19 -15.99 20.79 10.68
C PHE A 19 -16.72 19.81 11.60
N TYR A 20 -17.80 20.23 12.25
CA TYR A 20 -18.64 19.35 13.07
C TYR A 20 -19.25 18.23 12.23
N ARG A 21 -19.89 18.55 11.10
CA ARG A 21 -20.47 17.55 10.19
C ARG A 21 -19.43 16.55 9.69
N LYS A 22 -18.22 17.02 9.36
CA LYS A 22 -17.11 16.15 8.95
C LYS A 22 -16.62 15.23 10.05
N ARG A 23 -16.59 15.69 11.31
CA ARG A 23 -16.27 14.82 12.46
C ARG A 23 -17.33 13.73 12.64
N VAL A 24 -18.62 14.07 12.56
CA VAL A 24 -19.72 13.09 12.66
C VAL A 24 -19.61 12.04 11.54
N GLU A 25 -19.40 12.46 10.30
CA GLU A 25 -19.20 11.56 9.15
C GLU A 25 -18.01 10.61 9.39
N ARG A 26 -16.88 11.14 9.86
CA ARG A 26 -15.69 10.36 10.21
C ARG A 26 -15.99 9.32 11.28
N ASP A 27 -16.69 9.70 12.34
CA ASP A 27 -16.98 8.81 13.46
C ASP A 27 -17.94 7.68 13.03
N GLU A 28 -18.91 7.95 12.15
CA GLU A 28 -19.72 6.90 11.51
C GLU A 28 -18.87 5.92 10.69
N LYS A 29 -17.91 6.42 9.92
CA LYS A 29 -17.02 5.56 9.12
C LYS A 29 -16.09 4.73 10.00
N VAL A 30 -15.64 5.27 11.14
CA VAL A 30 -14.85 4.53 12.13
C VAL A 30 -15.62 3.33 12.67
N LYS A 31 -16.95 3.42 12.86
CA LYS A 31 -17.77 2.28 13.35
C LYS A 31 -17.68 1.06 12.43
N LYS A 32 -17.41 1.23 11.14
CA LYS A 32 -17.24 0.12 10.18
C LYS A 32 -16.05 -0.78 10.54
N THR A 33 -15.05 -0.24 11.22
CA THR A 33 -13.87 -1.00 11.64
C THR A 33 -14.09 -1.87 12.87
N ARG A 34 -15.26 -1.79 13.53
CA ARG A 34 -15.55 -2.51 14.78
C ARG A 34 -15.34 -4.02 14.68
N TYR A 35 -15.70 -4.64 13.57
CA TYR A 35 -15.52 -6.08 13.41
C TYR A 35 -14.04 -6.47 13.38
N LEU A 36 -13.23 -5.70 12.64
CA LEU A 36 -11.78 -5.86 12.61
C LEU A 36 -11.14 -5.60 13.98
N GLN A 37 -11.58 -4.56 14.70
CA GLN A 37 -11.10 -4.23 16.05
C GLN A 37 -11.28 -5.39 17.04
N LYS A 38 -12.41 -6.11 16.99
CA LYS A 38 -12.71 -7.24 17.88
C LYS A 38 -11.70 -8.39 17.80
N LYS A 39 -10.90 -8.47 16.72
CA LYS A 39 -9.84 -9.48 16.55
C LYS A 39 -8.54 -9.12 17.28
N TYR A 40 -8.44 -7.96 17.93
CA TYR A 40 -7.24 -7.45 18.60
C TYR A 40 -7.54 -7.19 20.08
N LYS A 41 -6.51 -7.23 20.94
CA LYS A 41 -6.69 -6.95 22.38
C LYS A 41 -6.75 -5.47 22.69
N SER A 42 -5.97 -4.65 21.99
CA SER A 42 -5.90 -3.20 22.21
C SER A 42 -6.24 -2.43 20.94
N THR A 43 -6.82 -1.25 21.13
CA THR A 43 -7.20 -0.33 20.06
C THR A 43 -6.93 1.10 20.52
N THR A 44 -6.17 1.85 19.73
CA THR A 44 -5.82 3.25 19.99
C THR A 44 -6.20 4.11 18.79
N PHE A 45 -6.85 5.24 19.03
CA PHE A 45 -7.30 6.16 17.99
C PHE A 45 -6.42 7.40 17.92
N ILE A 46 -6.05 7.80 16.71
CA ILE A 46 -5.29 9.01 16.42
C ILE A 46 -6.02 9.77 15.31
N TYR A 47 -6.27 11.06 15.52
CA TYR A 47 -7.04 11.90 14.60
C TYR A 47 -6.17 13.03 14.04
N PRO A 48 -5.31 12.74 13.03
CA PRO A 48 -4.42 13.77 12.45
C PRO A 48 -5.20 14.90 11.76
N SER A 49 -6.43 14.65 11.30
CA SER A 49 -7.32 15.69 10.77
C SER A 49 -8.79 15.28 10.84
N VAL A 50 -9.71 16.17 10.44
CA VAL A 50 -11.14 15.83 10.30
C VAL A 50 -11.42 14.86 9.14
N TYR A 51 -10.48 14.71 8.20
CA TYR A 51 -10.62 13.84 7.03
C TYR A 51 -9.91 12.51 7.18
N GLN A 52 -9.14 12.33 8.26
CA GLN A 52 -8.32 11.14 8.42
C GLN A 52 -8.33 10.66 9.86
N THR A 53 -8.54 9.36 10.02
CA THR A 53 -8.41 8.64 11.29
C THR A 53 -7.39 7.54 11.12
N ILE A 54 -6.49 7.41 12.09
CA ILE A 54 -5.57 6.29 12.21
C ILE A 54 -6.01 5.49 13.44
N ILE A 55 -6.22 4.20 13.26
CA ILE A 55 -6.56 3.26 14.34
C ILE A 55 -5.41 2.27 14.45
N LEU A 56 -4.70 2.27 15.57
CA LEU A 56 -3.68 1.29 15.90
C LEU A 56 -4.35 0.12 16.63
N LEU A 57 -4.18 -1.09 16.10
CA LEU A 57 -4.65 -2.35 16.68
C LEU A 57 -3.44 -3.20 17.04
N GLU A 58 -3.41 -3.78 18.24
CA GLU A 58 -2.27 -4.59 18.68
C GLU A 58 -2.69 -5.90 19.34
N SER A 59 -1.73 -6.83 19.39
CA SER A 59 -1.89 -8.13 20.03
C SER A 59 -2.96 -9.03 19.40
N ASN A 60 -2.81 -9.34 18.11
CA ASN A 60 -3.56 -10.39 17.42
C ASN A 60 -2.70 -11.67 17.28
N GLU A 61 -3.30 -12.81 16.95
CA GLU A 61 -2.57 -14.07 16.73
C GLU A 61 -1.62 -14.01 15.54
N ILE A 62 -2.06 -13.43 14.42
CA ILE A 62 -1.33 -13.34 13.15
C ILE A 62 -0.43 -12.10 13.09
N PHE A 63 -0.98 -10.94 13.49
CA PHE A 63 -0.30 -9.64 13.40
C PHE A 63 0.24 -9.20 14.76
N LYS A 64 1.49 -8.68 14.78
CA LYS A 64 2.04 -7.97 15.94
C LYS A 64 1.20 -6.71 16.21
N LYS A 65 1.01 -5.93 15.15
CA LYS A 65 0.18 -4.70 15.14
C LYS A 65 -0.36 -4.42 13.74
N MET A 66 -1.41 -3.62 13.67
CA MET A 66 -2.02 -3.16 12.42
C MET A 66 -2.46 -1.71 12.56
N TYR A 67 -2.24 -0.92 11.50
CA TYR A 67 -2.79 0.41 11.36
C TYR A 67 -3.93 0.37 10.36
N ILE A 68 -5.09 0.88 10.75
CA ILE A 68 -6.18 1.21 9.85
C ILE A 68 -6.12 2.71 9.61
N ILE A 69 -5.86 3.13 8.38
CA ILE A 69 -5.84 4.54 8.00
C ILE A 69 -7.07 4.79 7.14
N LEU A 70 -8.08 5.42 7.74
CA LEU A 70 -9.31 5.82 7.07
C LEU A 70 -9.12 7.22 6.50
N THR A 71 -9.33 7.39 5.20
CA THR A 71 -9.24 8.70 4.53
C THR A 71 -10.57 9.01 3.86
N LEU A 72 -11.21 10.09 4.30
CA LEU A 72 -12.45 10.60 3.76
C LEU A 72 -12.20 11.51 2.55
N LYS A 73 -13.28 11.78 1.80
CA LYS A 73 -13.23 12.74 0.72
C LYS A 73 -12.92 14.15 1.25
N LYS A 74 -11.85 14.75 0.73
CA LYS A 74 -11.44 16.14 1.02
C LYS A 74 -12.28 17.10 0.18
N ASN A 75 -13.42 17.54 0.73
CA ASN A 75 -14.29 18.53 0.11
C ASN A 75 -14.11 19.87 0.86
N PHE A 76 -13.09 20.66 0.53
CA PHE A 76 -12.85 21.94 1.22
C PHE A 76 -13.70 23.09 0.66
N CYS A 77 -14.12 23.02 -0.61
CA CYS A 77 -14.90 24.07 -1.27
C CYS A 77 -15.89 23.50 -2.30
N LEU A 78 -16.85 24.32 -2.73
CA LEU A 78 -17.92 23.93 -3.66
C LEU A 78 -17.39 23.45 -5.02
N SER A 79 -16.31 24.05 -5.52
CA SER A 79 -15.67 23.62 -6.76
C SER A 79 -15.08 22.21 -6.63
N GLN A 80 -14.49 21.87 -5.49
CA GLN A 80 -14.02 20.51 -5.24
C GLN A 80 -15.16 19.48 -5.11
N LEU A 81 -16.38 19.88 -4.72
CA LEU A 81 -17.53 18.97 -4.76
C LEU A 81 -17.86 18.51 -6.18
N LEU A 82 -17.67 19.39 -7.16
CA LEU A 82 -17.98 19.17 -8.57
C LEU A 82 -16.84 18.49 -9.35
N PHE A 83 -15.58 18.74 -8.98
CA PHE A 83 -14.40 18.27 -9.73
C PHE A 83 -13.55 17.19 -9.03
N SER A 84 -13.85 16.83 -7.78
CA SER A 84 -13.05 15.83 -7.05
C SER A 84 -13.54 14.40 -7.31
N GLU A 85 -12.77 13.66 -8.11
CA GLU A 85 -12.82 12.19 -8.19
C GLU A 85 -12.25 11.50 -6.94
N GLN A 86 -11.81 12.24 -5.90
CA GLN A 86 -11.18 11.61 -4.74
C GLN A 86 -12.18 10.70 -4.03
N LYS A 87 -11.90 9.39 -4.09
CA LYS A 87 -12.69 8.35 -3.43
C LYS A 87 -12.25 8.20 -1.99
N GLU A 88 -13.21 7.92 -1.12
CA GLU A 88 -12.92 7.46 0.24
C GLU A 88 -12.18 6.12 0.16
N PHE A 89 -11.13 5.96 0.95
CA PHE A 89 -10.37 4.73 0.99
C PHE A 89 -9.92 4.39 2.40
N VAL A 90 -9.62 3.11 2.59
CA VAL A 90 -8.95 2.58 3.77
C VAL A 90 -7.63 1.98 3.35
N ILE A 91 -6.61 2.18 4.17
CA ILE A 91 -5.37 1.42 4.13
C ILE A 91 -5.31 0.54 5.37
N LEU A 92 -5.17 -0.76 5.17
CA LEU A 92 -4.79 -1.71 6.21
C LEU A 92 -3.29 -1.96 6.10
N LYS A 93 -2.53 -1.49 7.09
CA LYS A 93 -1.08 -1.69 7.18
C LYS A 93 -0.74 -2.56 8.38
N GLY A 94 -0.54 -3.85 8.16
CA GLY A 94 -0.24 -4.85 9.18
C GLY A 94 1.25 -5.18 9.26
N TYR A 95 1.70 -5.61 10.44
CA TYR A 95 3.03 -6.18 10.66
C TYR A 95 2.86 -7.62 11.15
N LEU A 96 3.26 -8.58 10.33
CA LEU A 96 3.13 -10.01 10.66
C LEU A 96 4.14 -10.42 11.72
N LYS A 97 3.77 -11.44 12.51
CA LYS A 97 4.71 -12.13 13.39
C LYS A 97 5.70 -13.01 12.61
N LYS A 98 5.25 -13.60 11.50
CA LYS A 98 6.03 -14.45 10.60
C LYS A 98 6.64 -13.65 9.44
N LYS A 99 7.74 -14.14 8.88
CA LYS A 99 8.33 -13.68 7.62
C LYS A 99 7.78 -14.50 6.47
N ILE A 100 6.75 -14.02 5.80
CA ILE A 100 6.21 -14.73 4.64
C ILE A 100 6.95 -14.35 3.34
N PRO A 101 6.92 -15.22 2.30
CA PRO A 101 7.42 -14.86 0.98
C PRO A 101 6.80 -13.57 0.45
N ASN A 102 7.61 -12.75 -0.21
CA ASN A 102 7.13 -11.47 -0.74
C ASN A 102 6.12 -11.69 -1.87
N PHE A 103 5.07 -10.88 -1.87
CA PHE A 103 4.12 -10.78 -2.97
C PHE A 103 3.67 -9.34 -3.20
N TYR A 104 3.35 -9.01 -4.44
CA TYR A 104 2.88 -7.70 -4.85
C TYR A 104 1.77 -7.83 -5.88
N ILE A 105 0.64 -7.20 -5.62
CA ILE A 105 -0.56 -7.21 -6.47
C ILE A 105 -1.02 -5.78 -6.62
N ASN A 106 -0.92 -5.25 -7.84
CA ASN A 106 -1.23 -3.85 -8.12
C ASN A 106 -2.26 -3.75 -9.23
N ASN A 107 -3.22 -2.86 -9.08
CA ASN A 107 -4.15 -2.56 -10.16
C ASN A 107 -3.35 -2.02 -11.37
N ILE A 108 -3.53 -2.65 -12.53
CA ILE A 108 -2.76 -2.33 -13.74
C ILE A 108 -2.90 -0.84 -14.12
N LYS A 109 -4.06 -0.23 -13.84
CA LYS A 109 -4.31 1.19 -14.12
C LYS A 109 -3.52 2.15 -13.23
N LEU A 110 -3.08 1.71 -12.05
CA LEU A 110 -2.41 2.55 -11.05
C LEU A 110 -0.88 2.37 -11.05
N GLY A 111 -0.38 1.30 -11.66
CA GLY A 111 1.05 0.99 -11.69
C GLY A 111 1.60 0.38 -10.38
N ASN A 112 2.89 0.07 -10.37
CA ASN A 112 3.58 -0.53 -9.22
C ASN A 112 4.02 0.55 -8.23
N ILE A 113 3.64 0.40 -6.96
CA ILE A 113 4.03 1.35 -5.89
C ILE A 113 5.22 0.85 -5.05
N HIS A 114 5.41 -0.47 -4.93
CA HIS A 114 6.42 -1.01 -4.03
C HIS A 114 7.77 -1.26 -4.70
N PHE A 115 8.82 -0.63 -4.19
CA PHE A 115 10.21 -0.80 -4.64
C PHE A 115 10.64 -2.26 -4.73
N GLY A 116 10.31 -3.07 -3.73
CA GLY A 116 10.66 -4.49 -3.67
C GLY A 116 10.11 -5.36 -4.82
N SER A 117 9.10 -4.88 -5.56
CA SER A 117 8.49 -5.66 -6.65
C SER A 117 9.44 -5.98 -7.81
N GLN A 118 10.43 -5.11 -8.05
CA GLN A 118 11.40 -5.29 -9.14
C GLN A 118 12.36 -6.47 -8.93
N PHE A 119 12.51 -6.95 -7.69
CA PHE A 119 13.39 -8.07 -7.35
C PHE A 119 12.65 -9.42 -7.33
N CYS A 120 11.35 -9.40 -7.61
CA CYS A 120 10.51 -10.58 -7.64
C CYS A 120 10.21 -11.02 -9.07
N THR A 121 10.07 -12.33 -9.25
CA THR A 121 9.59 -12.91 -10.51
C THR A 121 8.18 -12.45 -10.78
N LYS A 122 7.90 -12.07 -12.02
CA LYS A 122 6.54 -11.74 -12.46
C LYS A 122 5.69 -13.03 -12.45
N SER A 123 4.54 -12.95 -11.81
CA SER A 123 3.55 -14.03 -11.74
C SER A 123 2.43 -13.77 -12.77
N PRO A 124 1.59 -14.77 -13.10
CA PRO A 124 0.43 -14.55 -13.95
C PRO A 124 -0.45 -13.43 -13.40
N ASN A 125 -0.98 -12.60 -14.28
CA ASN A 125 -1.91 -11.55 -13.89
C ASN A 125 -3.22 -12.19 -13.39
N ILE A 126 -3.84 -11.59 -12.37
CA ILE A 126 -5.16 -11.99 -11.86
C ILE A 126 -6.13 -10.87 -12.19
N ARG A 127 -7.18 -11.12 -12.98
CA ARG A 127 -8.15 -10.10 -13.44
C ARG A 127 -7.42 -8.85 -13.99
N ASN A 128 -7.61 -7.70 -13.34
CA ASN A 128 -7.04 -6.40 -13.67
C ASN A 128 -5.78 -6.06 -12.85
N TYR A 129 -5.12 -7.07 -12.26
CA TYR A 129 -3.95 -6.91 -11.42
C TYR A 129 -2.67 -7.44 -12.05
N SER A 130 -1.58 -6.69 -11.90
CA SER A 130 -0.22 -7.17 -12.12
C SER A 130 0.30 -7.82 -10.85
N CYS A 131 0.84 -9.04 -10.98
CA CYS A 131 1.25 -9.86 -9.85
C CYS A 131 2.76 -10.17 -9.91
N PHE A 132 3.42 -10.10 -8.77
CA PHE A 132 4.85 -10.42 -8.61
C PHE A 132 5.07 -11.19 -7.31
N GLY A 133 6.02 -12.12 -7.32
CA GLY A 133 6.36 -12.93 -6.15
C GLY A 133 5.40 -14.10 -5.93
N THR A 134 5.36 -14.63 -4.71
CA THR A 134 4.64 -15.87 -4.40
C THR A 134 3.18 -15.57 -4.09
N ILE A 135 2.28 -15.93 -5.01
CA ILE A 135 0.84 -15.81 -4.82
C ILE A 135 0.29 -17.16 -4.35
N THR A 136 -0.28 -17.20 -3.15
CA THR A 136 -0.96 -18.40 -2.63
C THR A 136 -2.39 -18.47 -3.14
N LYS A 137 -3.00 -19.67 -3.10
CA LYS A 137 -4.39 -19.87 -3.52
C LYS A 137 -5.37 -18.94 -2.79
N LYS A 138 -5.21 -18.76 -1.47
CA LYS A 138 -6.07 -17.86 -0.67
C LYS A 138 -5.92 -16.39 -1.08
N ILE A 139 -4.70 -15.95 -1.40
CA ILE A 139 -4.46 -14.60 -1.92
C ILE A 139 -5.11 -14.45 -3.30
N GLU A 140 -4.97 -15.45 -4.16
CA GLU A 140 -5.61 -15.45 -5.49
C GLU A 140 -7.14 -15.37 -5.39
N GLU A 141 -7.76 -16.20 -4.55
CA GLU A 141 -9.21 -16.17 -4.27
C GLU A 141 -9.67 -14.79 -3.75
N PHE A 142 -8.89 -14.19 -2.85
CA PHE A 142 -9.15 -12.82 -2.37
C PHE A 142 -9.14 -11.79 -3.50
N CYS A 143 -8.21 -11.91 -4.46
CA CYS A 143 -8.12 -11.02 -5.63
C CYS A 143 -9.29 -11.19 -6.61
N TYR A 144 -9.86 -12.39 -6.70
CA TYR A 144 -11.06 -12.61 -7.51
C TYR A 144 -12.31 -12.00 -6.86
N LYS A 145 -12.40 -12.03 -5.52
CA LYS A 145 -13.58 -11.61 -4.77
C LYS A 145 -13.68 -10.11 -4.54
N TYR A 146 -12.56 -9.42 -4.35
CA TYR A 146 -12.57 -8.01 -3.93
C TYR A 146 -11.77 -7.10 -4.85
N ASP A 147 -12.27 -5.87 -5.02
CA ASP A 147 -11.60 -4.82 -5.78
C ASP A 147 -10.77 -3.92 -4.85
N PHE A 148 -9.49 -3.75 -5.18
CA PHE A 148 -8.56 -2.92 -4.42
C PHE A 148 -7.58 -2.20 -5.36
N ALA A 149 -6.83 -1.24 -4.80
CA ALA A 149 -5.79 -0.52 -5.51
C ALA A 149 -4.46 -1.28 -5.47
N HIS A 150 -4.03 -1.63 -4.25
CA HIS A 150 -2.76 -2.30 -3.98
C HIS A 150 -2.94 -3.32 -2.87
N PHE A 151 -2.34 -4.49 -3.04
CA PHE A 151 -2.22 -5.51 -2.00
C PHE A 151 -0.84 -6.14 -2.07
N TYR A 152 -0.05 -6.01 -1.01
CA TYR A 152 1.28 -6.61 -0.95
C TYR A 152 1.65 -7.07 0.45
N GLY A 153 2.52 -8.07 0.50
CA GLY A 153 3.22 -8.51 1.70
C GLY A 153 4.70 -8.48 1.43
N SER A 154 5.44 -7.68 2.19
CA SER A 154 6.87 -7.52 1.95
C SER A 154 7.66 -7.20 3.20
N TYR A 155 8.83 -7.81 3.31
CA TYR A 155 9.87 -7.44 4.27
C TYR A 155 10.95 -6.54 3.65
N TRP A 156 10.80 -6.17 2.37
CA TRP A 156 11.61 -5.15 1.74
C TRP A 156 11.17 -3.75 2.19
N PRO A 157 12.09 -2.77 2.22
CA PRO A 157 11.72 -1.38 2.46
C PRO A 157 10.77 -0.87 1.37
N THR A 158 9.82 -0.05 1.80
CA THR A 158 8.81 0.56 0.93
C THR A 158 9.40 1.61 -0.01
N ASP A 159 10.45 2.32 0.41
CA ASP A 159 11.12 3.37 -0.35
C ASP A 159 12.63 3.10 -0.41
N LYS A 160 13.22 3.41 -1.57
CA LYS A 160 14.66 3.39 -1.83
C LYS A 160 15.45 4.21 -0.80
N LYS A 161 14.89 5.33 -0.32
CA LYS A 161 15.53 6.20 0.67
C LYS A 161 15.64 5.59 2.06
N LEU A 162 14.84 4.56 2.36
CA LEU A 162 14.81 3.87 3.65
C LEU A 162 15.74 2.65 3.70
N ILE A 163 16.54 2.44 2.65
CA ILE A 163 17.40 1.28 2.47
C ILE A 163 18.64 1.26 3.41
N ASN A 164 18.95 2.38 4.09
CA ASN A 164 20.20 2.58 4.82
C ASN A 164 20.51 1.61 5.97
N LEU A 165 19.60 0.71 6.36
CA LEU A 165 19.77 -0.14 7.53
C LEU A 165 20.25 -1.57 7.25
N SER A 166 20.41 -2.00 5.99
CA SER A 166 20.89 -3.37 5.65
C SER A 166 20.09 -4.53 6.28
N GLN A 167 18.92 -4.25 6.85
CA GLN A 167 18.13 -5.20 7.61
C GLN A 167 16.77 -5.40 6.95
N ILE A 168 16.44 -6.68 6.77
CA ILE A 168 15.09 -7.12 6.41
C ILE A 168 14.19 -6.87 7.62
N GLY A 169 13.34 -5.83 7.53
CA GLY A 169 12.36 -5.47 8.55
C GLY A 169 11.22 -6.47 8.65
N ASP A 170 10.36 -6.35 9.66
CA ASP A 170 9.14 -7.17 9.80
C ASP A 170 8.34 -7.21 8.50
N THR A 171 7.72 -8.36 8.19
CA THR A 171 6.87 -8.43 7.00
C THR A 171 5.68 -7.51 7.17
N THR A 172 5.66 -6.49 6.32
CA THR A 172 4.60 -5.50 6.26
C THR A 172 3.56 -5.95 5.24
N ILE A 173 2.32 -6.05 5.67
CA ILE A 173 1.16 -6.21 4.81
C ILE A 173 0.55 -4.85 4.55
N PHE A 174 0.24 -4.54 3.30
CA PHE A 174 -0.44 -3.32 2.91
C PHE A 174 -1.59 -3.66 1.97
N LEU A 175 -2.78 -3.21 2.30
CA LEU A 175 -3.96 -3.29 1.45
C LEU A 175 -4.62 -1.92 1.39
N GLN A 176 -4.80 -1.38 0.19
CA GLN A 176 -5.55 -0.15 -0.04
C GLN A 176 -6.82 -0.45 -0.83
N CYS A 177 -7.98 -0.17 -0.24
CA CYS A 177 -9.27 -0.48 -0.87
C CYS A 177 -10.35 0.55 -0.50
N ASN A 178 -11.54 0.38 -1.06
CA ASN A 178 -12.68 1.23 -0.73
C ASN A 178 -13.16 0.98 0.70
N ILE A 179 -13.48 2.05 1.44
CA ILE A 179 -13.94 1.96 2.83
C ILE A 179 -15.20 1.09 3.01
N ARG A 180 -16.04 0.97 1.98
CA ARG A 180 -17.25 0.13 1.99
C ARG A 180 -16.96 -1.34 2.19
N LEU A 181 -15.76 -1.83 1.84
CA LEU A 181 -15.40 -3.23 2.07
C LEU A 181 -15.32 -3.58 3.56
N LEU A 182 -15.12 -2.58 4.45
CA LEU A 182 -15.13 -2.80 5.89
C LEU A 182 -16.52 -3.11 6.45
N ASP A 183 -17.59 -2.84 5.69
CA ASP A 183 -18.97 -3.21 6.07
C ASP A 183 -19.18 -4.72 5.96
N ASP A 184 -18.40 -5.41 5.12
CA ASP A 184 -18.49 -6.84 4.89
C ASP A 184 -17.58 -7.61 5.85
N LYS A 185 -18.18 -8.44 6.71
CA LYS A 185 -17.44 -9.30 7.63
C LYS A 185 -16.62 -10.36 6.88
N SER A 186 -17.14 -10.87 5.76
CA SER A 186 -16.43 -11.87 4.95
C SER A 186 -15.15 -11.30 4.37
N PHE A 187 -15.13 -10.02 3.98
CA PHE A 187 -13.90 -9.34 3.54
C PHE A 187 -12.80 -9.40 4.61
N ILE A 188 -13.16 -9.16 5.88
CA ILE A 188 -12.22 -9.21 6.99
C ILE A 188 -11.74 -10.64 7.25
N GLU A 189 -12.64 -11.63 7.26
CA GLU A 189 -12.24 -13.03 7.45
C GLU A 189 -11.34 -13.53 6.32
N ASP A 190 -11.70 -13.26 5.07
CA ASP A 190 -10.93 -13.66 3.89
C ASP A 190 -9.55 -13.00 3.89
N PHE A 191 -9.47 -11.72 4.30
CA PHE A 191 -8.20 -11.03 4.45
C PHE A 191 -7.28 -11.72 5.49
N PHE A 192 -7.81 -12.12 6.65
CA PHE A 192 -7.02 -12.85 7.65
C PHE A 192 -6.64 -14.25 7.14
N SER A 193 -7.56 -14.92 6.44
CA SER A 193 -7.35 -16.26 5.89
C SER A 193 -6.15 -16.33 4.95
N CYS A 194 -5.85 -15.23 4.24
CA CYS A 194 -4.69 -15.12 3.37
C CYS A 194 -3.37 -15.44 4.08
N PHE A 195 -3.31 -15.31 5.42
CA PHE A 195 -2.07 -15.40 6.20
C PHE A 195 -2.05 -16.56 7.21
N THR A 196 -3.11 -17.34 7.34
CA THR A 196 -3.18 -18.42 8.36
C THR A 196 -2.20 -19.55 8.04
N ASP A 197 -2.13 -19.94 6.77
CA ASP A 197 -1.46 -21.19 6.35
C ASP A 197 -0.11 -20.93 5.67
N ILE A 198 0.31 -19.66 5.61
CA ILE A 198 1.59 -19.32 4.99
C ILE A 198 2.73 -19.74 5.94
N GLN A 199 3.64 -20.54 5.40
CA GLN A 199 4.86 -20.94 6.09
C GLN A 199 5.86 -19.79 6.18
N ASP A 200 6.63 -19.81 7.27
CA ASP A 200 7.71 -18.86 7.47
C ASP A 200 8.82 -19.09 6.43
N GLU A 201 9.47 -18.01 6.02
CA GLU A 201 10.58 -18.06 5.08
C GLU A 201 11.79 -18.75 5.70
N THR A 202 12.47 -19.56 4.89
CA THR A 202 13.68 -20.23 5.34
C THR A 202 14.82 -19.22 5.53
N SER A 203 15.70 -19.46 6.51
CA SER A 203 16.87 -18.62 6.75
C SER A 203 17.73 -18.44 5.48
N LYS A 204 17.84 -19.51 4.67
CA LYS A 204 18.57 -19.49 3.39
C LYS A 204 17.94 -18.51 2.39
N ARG A 205 16.61 -18.48 2.31
CA ARG A 205 15.90 -17.57 1.40
C ARG A 205 15.97 -16.13 1.88
N LEU A 206 15.85 -15.89 3.19
CA LEU A 206 16.03 -14.56 3.77
C LEU A 206 17.44 -14.01 3.50
N GLU A 207 18.48 -14.84 3.63
CA GLU A 207 19.85 -14.42 3.36
C GLU A 207 20.08 -14.07 1.88
N LEU A 208 19.48 -14.83 0.96
CA LEU A 208 19.50 -14.47 -0.46
C LEU A 208 18.90 -13.09 -0.72
N GLU A 209 17.79 -12.76 -0.06
CA GLU A 209 17.14 -11.46 -0.23
C GLU A 209 17.95 -10.32 0.42
N LYS A 210 18.64 -10.58 1.54
CA LYS A 210 19.60 -9.61 2.10
C LYS A 210 20.73 -9.32 1.12
N ASN A 211 21.28 -10.36 0.48
CA ASN A 211 22.36 -10.20 -0.49
C ASN A 211 21.91 -9.37 -1.70
N LYS A 212 20.72 -9.64 -2.24
CA LYS A 212 20.13 -8.79 -3.31
C LYS A 212 20.01 -7.32 -2.88
N LEU A 213 19.58 -7.07 -1.64
CA LEU A 213 19.46 -5.70 -1.12
C LEU A 213 20.85 -5.04 -1.00
N ARG A 214 21.86 -5.76 -0.48
CA ARG A 214 23.25 -5.26 -0.38
C ARG A 214 23.83 -4.94 -1.75
N GLU A 215 23.70 -5.85 -2.72
CA GLU A 215 24.16 -5.61 -4.09
C GLU A 215 23.47 -4.38 -4.72
N TYR A 216 22.18 -4.19 -4.44
CA TYR A 216 21.48 -3.00 -4.92
C TYR A 216 22.02 -1.71 -4.28
N ILE A 217 22.28 -1.73 -2.97
CA ILE A 217 22.87 -0.60 -2.24
C ILE A 217 24.21 -0.23 -2.82
N GLU A 218 25.08 -1.22 -3.02
CA GLU A 218 26.42 -1.04 -3.57
C GLU A 218 26.35 -0.44 -4.97
N LYS A 219 25.54 -1.03 -5.87
CA LYS A 219 25.33 -0.49 -7.22
C LYS A 219 24.77 0.93 -7.21
N SER A 220 23.86 1.24 -6.28
CA SER A 220 23.32 2.60 -6.16
C SER A 220 24.38 3.59 -5.68
N ARG A 221 25.22 3.21 -4.72
CA ARG A 221 26.33 4.05 -4.23
C ARG A 221 27.38 4.27 -5.31
N GLU A 222 27.74 3.24 -6.06
CA GLU A 222 28.64 3.35 -7.20
C GLU A 222 28.08 4.28 -8.27
N TYR A 223 26.80 4.10 -8.63
CA TYR A 223 26.14 4.99 -9.58
C TYR A 223 26.07 6.43 -9.08
N GLU A 224 25.85 6.67 -7.78
CA GLU A 224 25.82 8.03 -7.23
C GLU A 224 27.17 8.74 -7.32
N LYS A 225 28.30 8.00 -7.21
CA LYS A 225 29.66 8.53 -7.37
C LYS A 225 30.01 8.94 -8.80
N LYS A 226 29.28 8.45 -9.81
CA LYS A 226 29.50 8.78 -11.22
C LYS A 226 29.13 10.22 -11.55
N ASP A 227 29.82 10.81 -12.52
CA ASP A 227 29.46 12.12 -13.07
C ASP A 227 28.15 12.04 -13.89
N PHE A 228 27.50 13.18 -14.11
CA PHE A 228 26.29 13.33 -14.92
C PHE A 228 26.40 12.66 -16.29
N VAL A 229 27.52 12.84 -17.00
CA VAL A 229 27.70 12.24 -18.34
C VAL A 229 27.73 10.72 -18.28
N GLU A 230 28.42 10.16 -17.29
CA GLU A 230 28.48 8.71 -17.07
C GLU A 230 27.12 8.14 -16.68
N LYS A 231 26.36 8.85 -15.84
CA LYS A 231 24.98 8.50 -15.47
C LYS A 231 24.05 8.48 -16.68
N LEU A 232 24.18 9.48 -17.56
CA LEU A 232 23.40 9.61 -18.78
C LEU A 232 23.70 8.44 -19.75
N LEU A 233 24.98 8.11 -19.95
CA LEU A 233 25.40 7.00 -20.81
C LEU A 233 24.92 5.64 -20.29
N ASP A 234 24.99 5.41 -18.97
CA ASP A 234 24.45 4.20 -18.33
C ASP A 234 22.94 4.05 -18.59
N ASP A 235 22.18 5.15 -18.50
CA ASP A 235 20.73 5.13 -18.68
C ASP A 235 20.34 4.92 -20.14
N ILE A 236 21.08 5.52 -21.08
CA ILE A 236 20.93 5.26 -22.52
C ILE A 236 21.19 3.79 -22.82
N ASN A 237 22.27 3.21 -22.29
CA ASN A 237 22.63 1.81 -22.52
C ASN A 237 21.65 0.82 -21.88
N LYS A 238 21.08 1.15 -20.70
CA LYS A 238 20.02 0.34 -20.07
C LYS A 238 18.75 0.32 -20.91
N ASN A 239 18.36 1.45 -21.50
CA ASN A 239 17.16 1.56 -22.31
C ASN A 239 17.34 0.88 -23.67
N ALA A 240 18.50 1.04 -24.32
CA ALA A 240 18.83 0.34 -25.55
C ALA A 240 18.79 -1.20 -25.40
N ASN A 241 19.28 -1.73 -24.27
CA ASN A 241 19.23 -3.16 -24.00
C ASN A 241 17.81 -3.70 -23.72
N LYS A 242 16.92 -2.90 -23.12
CA LYS A 242 15.50 -3.29 -22.94
C LYS A 242 14.80 -3.49 -24.29
N ASP A 243 15.06 -2.63 -25.27
CA ASP A 243 14.46 -2.73 -26.60
C ASP A 243 14.96 -3.94 -27.39
N VAL A 244 16.23 -4.29 -27.24
CA VAL A 244 16.82 -5.49 -27.86
C VAL A 244 16.25 -6.78 -27.24
N ILE A 245 16.03 -6.81 -25.92
CA ILE A 245 15.45 -7.97 -25.22
C ILE A 245 13.96 -8.15 -25.57
N LEU A 246 13.20 -7.05 -25.71
CA LEU A 246 11.80 -7.08 -26.13
C LEU A 246 11.64 -7.62 -27.57
N LYS A 247 12.52 -7.20 -28.50
CA LYS A 247 12.55 -7.72 -29.88
C LYS A 247 12.85 -9.23 -29.94
N LYS A 248 13.74 -9.75 -29.08
CA LYS A 248 14.04 -11.20 -29.01
C LYS A 248 12.86 -12.03 -28.47
N LYS A 249 12.05 -11.51 -27.54
CA LYS A 249 10.85 -12.21 -27.02
C LYS A 249 9.70 -12.24 -28.03
N GLY A 250 9.55 -11.20 -28.87
CA GLY A 250 8.58 -11.18 -29.96
C GLY A 250 8.83 -12.26 -31.02
N LYS A 251 10.09 -12.47 -31.42
CA LYS A 251 10.48 -13.50 -32.41
C LYS A 251 10.33 -14.95 -31.92
N LYS A 252 10.27 -15.21 -30.61
CA LYS A 252 9.99 -16.55 -30.07
C LYS A 252 8.50 -16.90 -30.03
N LYS A 253 7.60 -15.91 -30.08
CA LYS A 253 6.14 -16.14 -30.11
C LYS A 253 5.58 -16.31 -31.53
N SER A 254 6.30 -15.88 -32.57
CA SER A 254 5.90 -16.07 -33.99
C SER A 254 6.35 -17.40 -34.60
N LYS A 255 6.92 -18.31 -33.81
CA LYS A 255 7.30 -19.66 -34.24
C LYS A 255 6.65 -20.68 -33.31
N LYS A 256 5.31 -20.73 -33.32
CA LYS A 256 4.51 -21.88 -32.93
C LYS A 256 3.16 -21.76 -33.59
#